data_AF-A0A183D0Z6-F1
#
_entry.id   AF-A0A183D0Z6-F1
#
_cell.length_a   1.000
_cell.length_b   1.000
_cell.length_c   1.000
_cell.angle_alpha   90.00
_cell.angle_beta   90.00
_cell.angle_gamma   90.00
#
_symmetry.space_group_name_H-M   'P 1'
#
loop_
_entity.id
_entity.type
_entity.pdbx_description
1 polymer ?
#
loop_
_entity_poly.entity_id
_entity_poly.type
_entity_poly.pdbx_seq_one_letter_code
_entity_poly.pdbx_strand_id
1 'polypeptide(L)' 'LEFYSASLDGGRIWSREYHCLVGDLPHVGGAAAVALNPVDGTMAVSVGKTDGKIKIWRSKKFLHRYTVPNDFM' A
#
# COMPACT_ATOMS: atom_id res chain seq x y z
N LEU A 1 -15.00 0.43 1.12
CA LEU A 1 -14.20 1.60 1.50
C LEU A 1 -13.20 1.17 2.55
N GLU A 2 -11.92 1.22 2.22
CA GLU A 2 -10.83 1.00 3.17
C GLU A 2 -10.42 2.36 3.77
N PHE A 3 -10.02 2.39 5.04
CA PHE A 3 -9.58 3.60 5.73
C PHE A 3 -8.06 3.60 5.90
N TYR A 4 -7.47 4.79 5.82
CA TYR A 4 -6.02 4.95 5.85
C TYR A 4 -5.64 6.03 6.85
N SER A 5 -4.60 5.76 7.63
CA SER A 5 -4.07 6.69 8.62
C SER A 5 -2.57 6.81 8.47
N ALA A 6 -2.03 8.02 8.63
CA ALA A 6 -0.61 8.28 8.77
C ALA A 6 -0.24 8.37 10.27
N SER A 7 0.88 7.78 10.66
CA SER A 7 1.35 7.70 12.04
C SER A 7 2.89 7.77 12.11
N LEU A 8 3.44 7.97 13.32
CA LEU A 8 4.88 8.05 13.59
C LEU A 8 5.63 6.74 13.27
N ASP A 9 4.92 5.61 13.27
CA ASP A 9 5.43 4.29 12.90
C ASP A 9 5.17 3.93 11.42
N GLY A 10 4.47 4.79 10.67
CA GLY A 10 4.16 4.58 9.25
C GLY A 10 2.69 4.82 8.93
N GLY A 11 2.27 4.45 7.72
CA GLY A 11 0.85 4.45 7.36
C GLY A 11 0.20 3.09 7.66
N ARG A 12 -1.12 3.05 7.81
CA ARG A 12 -1.90 1.81 8.02
C ARG A 12 -3.12 1.76 7.11
N ILE A 13 -3.54 0.54 6.76
CA ILE A 13 -4.74 0.25 5.95
C ILE A 13 -5.72 -0.60 6.77
N TRP A 14 -6.97 -0.16 6.81
CA TRP A 14 -8.04 -0.84 7.53
C TRP A 14 -9.15 -1.24 6.58
N SER A 15 -9.61 -2.48 6.66
CA SER A 15 -10.82 -2.92 5.97
C SER A 15 -12.04 -2.62 6.81
N ARG A 16 -13.00 -1.90 6.23
CA ARG A 16 -14.33 -1.72 6.81
C ARG A 16 -15.13 -3.02 6.80
N GLU A 17 -14.98 -3.84 5.77
CA GLU A 17 -15.73 -5.09 5.60
C GLU A 17 -15.32 -6.13 6.66
N TYR A 18 -14.02 -6.24 6.92
CA TYR A 18 -13.48 -7.20 7.88
C TYR A 18 -13.22 -6.60 9.27
N HIS A 19 -13.48 -5.30 9.44
CA HIS A 19 -13.27 -4.55 10.70
C HIS A 19 -11.86 -4.73 11.30
N CYS A 20 -10.84 -4.83 10.45
CA CYS A 20 -9.48 -5.13 10.89
C CYS A 20 -8.42 -4.39 10.08
N LEU A 21 -7.21 -4.34 10.64
CA LEU A 21 -6.01 -3.90 9.93
C LEU A 21 -5.65 -4.94 8.86
N VAL A 22 -5.49 -4.48 7.61
CA VAL A 22 -5.17 -5.34 6.46
C VAL A 22 -3.77 -5.08 5.88
N GLY A 23 -3.10 -4.00 6.30
CA GLY A 23 -1.72 -3.76 5.90
C GLY A 23 -1.06 -2.55 6.55
N ASP A 24 0.27 -2.58 6.55
CA ASP A 24 1.15 -1.50 6.98
C ASP A 24 1.88 -0.87 5.78
N LEU A 25 2.10 0.44 5.86
CA LEU A 25 2.76 1.27 4.86
C LEU A 25 4.03 1.89 5.49
N PRO A 26 5.10 1.11 5.68
CA PRO A 26 6.26 1.53 6.45
C PRO A 26 7.01 2.68 5.81
N HIS A 27 7.33 3.67 6.64
CA HIS A 27 8.24 4.79 6.38
C HIS A 27 9.18 4.97 7.57
N VAL A 28 10.46 5.27 7.30
CA VAL A 28 11.43 5.50 8.39
C VAL A 28 11.13 6.86 9.04
N GLY A 29 10.80 6.84 10.33
CA GLY A 29 10.41 8.01 11.13
C GLY A 29 9.02 8.57 10.81
N GLY A 30 8.14 7.74 10.24
CA GLY A 30 6.71 8.02 10.15
C GLY A 30 6.23 8.55 8.80
N ALA A 31 4.95 8.31 8.54
CA ALA A 31 4.25 8.83 7.37
C ALA A 31 3.67 10.21 7.69
N ALA A 32 3.86 11.17 6.78
CA ALA A 32 3.25 12.50 6.88
C ALA A 32 1.84 12.54 6.25
N ALA A 33 1.64 11.79 5.17
CA ALA A 33 0.38 11.78 4.42
C ALA A 33 0.20 10.45 3.67
N VAL A 34 -1.07 10.11 3.42
CA VAL A 34 -1.48 8.95 2.62
C VAL A 34 -2.67 9.36 1.75
N ALA A 35 -2.71 8.92 0.50
CA ALA A 35 -3.80 9.14 -0.46
C ALA A 35 -4.14 7.84 -1.20
N LEU A 36 -5.38 7.74 -1.69
CA LEU A 36 -5.87 6.58 -2.42
C LEU A 36 -6.26 6.90 -3.85
N ASN A 37 -6.24 5.88 -4.69
CA ASN A 37 -6.99 5.92 -5.93
C ASN A 37 -8.51 5.92 -5.61
N PRO A 38 -9.24 7.01 -5.92
CA PRO A 38 -10.67 7.08 -5.63
C PRO A 38 -11.52 6.20 -6.55
N VAL A 39 -10.97 5.71 -7.67
CA VAL A 39 -11.74 4.96 -8.67
C VAL A 39 -11.95 3.51 -8.24
N ASP A 40 -10.89 2.83 -7.81
CA ASP A 40 -10.92 1.39 -7.53
C ASP A 40 -10.26 0.98 -6.18
N GLY A 41 -9.62 1.91 -5.48
CA GLY A 41 -8.90 1.63 -4.22
C GLY A 41 -7.73 0.66 -4.36
N THR A 42 -7.30 0.30 -5.58
CA THR A 42 -6.24 -0.71 -5.78
C THR A 42 -4.83 -0.13 -5.64
N MET A 43 -4.72 1.19 -5.57
CA MET A 43 -3.47 1.91 -5.40
C MET A 43 -3.54 2.92 -4.25
N ALA A 44 -2.46 2.99 -3.48
CA ALA A 44 -2.25 4.02 -2.47
C ALA A 44 -0.89 4.69 -2.68
N VAL A 45 -0.78 5.93 -2.23
CA VAL A 45 0.47 6.71 -2.21
C VAL A 45 0.70 7.19 -0.79
N SER A 46 1.92 7.08 -0.29
CA SER A 46 2.31 7.62 1.00
C SER A 46 3.62 8.41 0.90
N VAL A 47 3.75 9.42 1.75
CA VAL A 47 4.93 10.28 1.82
C VAL A 47 5.50 10.20 3.22
N GLY A 48 6.78 9.84 3.33
CA GLY A 48 7.47 9.80 4.61
C GLY A 48 8.05 11.15 4.97
N LYS A 49 7.92 11.52 6.25
CA LYS A 49 8.37 12.82 6.75
C LYS A 49 9.90 12.91 6.78
N THR A 50 10.54 11.84 7.24
CA THR A 50 11.99 11.76 7.52
C THR A 50 12.76 10.97 6.48
N ASP A 51 12.14 9.98 5.85
CA ASP A 51 12.81 9.19 4.81
C ASP A 51 12.87 9.92 3.46
N GLY A 52 12.13 11.03 3.30
CA GLY A 52 12.10 11.85 2.10
C GLY A 52 11.56 11.11 0.87
N LYS A 53 10.87 9.97 1.07
CA LYS A 53 10.43 9.11 -0.02
C LYS A 53 8.93 9.17 -0.20
N ILE A 54 8.54 9.12 -1.47
CA ILE A 54 7.18 8.80 -1.90
C ILE A 54 7.16 7.30 -2.22
N LYS A 55 6.22 6.57 -1.62
CA LYS A 55 6.02 5.15 -1.88
C LYS A 55 4.67 4.94 -2.55
N ILE A 56 4.65 4.08 -3.56
CA ILE A 56 3.45 3.68 -4.29
C ILE A 56 3.16 2.23 -3.95
N TRP A 57 1.92 1.97 -3.57
CA TRP A 57 1.45 0.67 -3.12
C TRP A 57 0.37 0.21 -4.07
N ARG A 58 0.43 -1.03 -4.52
CA ARG A 58 -0.62 -1.66 -5.30
C ARG A 58 -1.09 -2.94 -4.63
N SER A 59 -2.39 -3.20 -4.72
CA SER A 59 -2.98 -4.45 -4.29
C SER A 59 -2.32 -5.63 -4.97
N LYS A 60 -2.12 -6.74 -4.25
CA LYS A 60 -1.61 -8.00 -4.83
C LYS A 60 -2.53 -8.55 -5.92
N LYS A 61 -3.83 -8.19 -5.93
CA LYS A 61 -4.75 -8.51 -7.03
C LYS A 61 -4.26 -7.95 -8.38
N PHE A 62 -3.47 -6.89 -8.35
CA PHE A 62 -2.89 -6.25 -9.53
C PHE A 62 -1.65 -6.99 -10.07
N LEU A 63 -1.02 -7.87 -9.29
CA LEU A 63 0.15 -8.62 -9.74
C LEU A 63 -0.26 -9.69 -10.74
N HIS A 64 -0.13 -9.40 -12.03
CA HIS A 64 -0.16 -10.43 -13.08
C HIS A 64 1.13 -11.24 -12.99
N ARG A 65 1.00 -12.47 -12.49
CA ARG A 65 2.08 -13.45 -12.49
C ARG A 65 2.13 -14.09 -13.87
N TYR A 66 3.07 -13.63 -14.69
CA TYR A 66 3.43 -14.34 -15.91
C TYR A 66 4.21 -15.59 -15.52
N THR A 67 3.65 -16.76 -15.81
CA THR A 67 4.39 -18.03 -15.74
C THR A 67 4.91 -18.27 -17.13
N VAL A 68 6.21 -18.09 -17.33
CA VAL A 68 6.87 -18.46 -18.58
C VAL A 68 7.09 -19.97 -18.50
N PRO A 69 6.57 -20.78 -19.44
CA PRO A 69 6.91 -22.19 -19.51
C PRO A 69 8.44 -22.30 -19.61
N ASN A 70 9.03 -23.13 -18.76
CA ASN A 70 10.45 -23.38 -18.78
C ASN A 70 10.75 -24.39 -19.89
N ASP A 71 10.55 -23.99 -21.14
CA ASP A 71 10.73 -24.82 -22.34
C ASP A 71 12.20 -24.85 -22.81
N PHE A 72 13.15 -24.64 -21.89
CA PHE A 72 14.57 -24.87 -22.16
C PHE A 72 14.86 -26.37 -22.03
N MET A 73 14.60 -27.09 -23.12
CA MET A 73 15.23 -28.38 -23.45
C MET A 73 16.67 -28.16 -23.92
#